data_AF-A0A357L3D2-F1
#
_entry.id   AF-A0A357L3D2-F1
#
_cell.length_a   1.000
_cell.length_b   1.000
_cell.length_c   1.000
_cell.angle_alpha   90.00
_cell.angle_beta   90.00
_cell.angle_gamma   90.00
#
_symmetry.space_group_name_H-M   'P 1'
#
loop_
_entity.id
_entity.type
_entity.pdbx_description
1 polymer ?
#
loop_
_entity_poly.entity_id
_entity_poly.type
_entity_poly.pdbx_seq_one_letter_code
_entity_poly.pdbx_strand_id
1 'polypeptide(L)'
;VSIDDVVEATLLAMDGKVALRRTYDLVEDEPQTLRDVVRAFRRWQGFQQPPASLIAPRSAARLVSAIADAAGMLGWRSPLRTSAMRVIAENVLGDPAPWRAAGGGRLKTLAETLRDMPATAQERVYARASLALPVMVAALSAFWLASGIIGAAQLDRAAALLPQLGAGAARAAVLAGAAADIAVGLALLARRTARRAAVAAAGLATLYLALGTVLAPQIWADPLGAYVKIMPAIVLALVLALILEER
;
A
#
# COMPACT_ATOMS: atom_id res chain seq x y z
N VAL A 1 1.58 -19.04 -16.08
CA VAL A 1 2.02 -19.01 -17.48
C VAL A 1 2.94 -17.82 -17.70
N SER A 2 4.04 -17.99 -18.42
CA SER A 2 4.93 -16.87 -18.78
C SER A 2 4.26 -15.97 -19.83
N ILE A 3 4.66 -14.71 -19.91
CA ILE A 3 4.19 -13.83 -21.00
C ILE A 3 4.73 -14.30 -22.35
N ASP A 4 5.95 -14.85 -22.40
CA ASP A 4 6.56 -15.38 -23.62
C ASP A 4 5.71 -16.51 -24.21
N ASP A 5 5.24 -17.41 -23.35
CA ASP A 5 4.37 -18.54 -23.73
C ASP A 5 3.06 -18.04 -24.33
N VAL A 6 2.48 -16.98 -23.76
CA VAL A 6 1.23 -16.38 -24.25
C VAL A 6 1.47 -15.72 -25.61
N VAL A 7 2.60 -15.04 -25.79
CA VAL A 7 2.99 -14.43 -27.06
C VAL A 7 3.18 -15.51 -28.12
N GLU A 8 3.92 -16.58 -27.82
CA GLU A 8 4.13 -17.70 -28.74
C GLU A 8 2.80 -18.38 -29.10
N ALA A 9 1.94 -18.66 -28.11
CA ALA A 9 0.63 -19.24 -28.35
C ALA A 9 -0.24 -18.36 -29.25
N THR A 10 -0.16 -17.03 -29.09
CA THR A 10 -0.87 -16.06 -29.94
C THR A 10 -0.35 -16.09 -31.38
N LEU A 11 0.98 -16.14 -31.56
CA LEU A 11 1.59 -16.25 -32.89
C LEU A 11 1.20 -17.56 -33.59
N LEU A 12 1.21 -18.69 -32.88
CA LEU A 12 0.75 -19.97 -33.42
C LEU A 12 -0.71 -19.93 -33.87
N ALA A 13 -1.57 -19.27 -33.11
CA ALA A 13 -2.97 -19.08 -33.47
C ALA A 13 -3.15 -18.17 -34.69
N MET A 14 -2.39 -17.08 -34.78
CA MET A 14 -2.40 -16.18 -35.94
C MET A 14 -1.91 -16.85 -37.21
N ASP A 15 -0.89 -17.70 -37.11
CA ASP A 15 -0.34 -18.48 -38.23
C ASP A 15 -1.23 -19.67 -38.65
N GLY A 16 -2.33 -19.93 -37.93
CA GLY A 16 -3.19 -21.09 -38.19
C GLY A 16 -2.54 -22.44 -37.89
N LYS A 17 -1.46 -22.45 -37.08
CA LYS A 17 -0.71 -23.65 -36.69
C LYS A 17 -1.40 -24.46 -35.60
N VAL A 18 -2.38 -23.86 -34.92
CA VAL A 18 -3.28 -24.52 -33.96
C VAL A 18 -4.73 -24.40 -34.44
N ALA A 19 -5.58 -25.34 -34.05
CA ALA A 19 -6.96 -25.36 -34.55
C ALA A 19 -7.74 -24.09 -34.14
N LEU A 20 -8.35 -23.43 -35.13
CA LEU A 20 -9.12 -22.20 -34.98
C LEU A 20 -10.49 -22.44 -34.33
N ARG A 21 -11.08 -21.37 -33.77
CA ARG A 21 -12.42 -21.37 -33.13
C ARG A 21 -12.54 -22.37 -31.97
N ARG A 22 -11.46 -22.52 -31.22
CA ARG A 22 -11.36 -23.34 -30.01
C ARG A 22 -10.87 -22.48 -28.85
N THR A 23 -11.15 -22.93 -27.63
CA THR A 23 -10.61 -22.36 -26.41
C THR A 23 -9.59 -23.33 -25.84
N TYR A 24 -8.44 -22.81 -25.43
CA TYR A 24 -7.34 -23.58 -24.85
C TYR A 24 -6.96 -22.99 -23.50
N ASP A 25 -6.72 -23.84 -22.51
CA ASP A 25 -6.14 -23.43 -21.24
C ASP A 25 -4.62 -23.42 -21.37
N LEU A 26 -4.04 -22.23 -21.24
CA LEU A 26 -2.58 -22.07 -21.24
C LEU A 26 -2.05 -22.19 -19.81
N VAL A 27 -1.78 -23.42 -19.40
CA VAL A 27 -1.29 -23.76 -18.06
C VAL A 27 -0.03 -24.63 -18.13
N GLU A 28 0.77 -24.60 -17.06
CA GLU A 28 1.87 -25.55 -16.91
C GLU A 28 1.34 -26.95 -16.58
N ASP A 29 2.19 -27.97 -16.75
CA ASP A 29 1.77 -29.36 -16.65
C ASP A 29 1.46 -29.79 -15.21
N GLU A 30 2.18 -29.23 -14.24
CA GLU A 30 2.05 -29.57 -12.83
C GLU A 30 1.33 -28.44 -12.06
N PRO A 31 0.15 -28.71 -11.47
CA PRO A 31 -0.56 -27.69 -10.71
C PRO A 31 0.22 -27.29 -9.45
N GLN A 32 0.26 -25.98 -9.16
CA GLN A 32 0.92 -25.43 -7.99
C GLN A 32 -0.07 -25.05 -6.90
N THR A 33 0.28 -25.31 -5.63
CA THR A 33 -0.48 -24.74 -4.51
C THR A 33 -0.11 -23.27 -4.32
N LEU A 34 -1.02 -22.45 -3.79
CA LEU A 34 -0.72 -21.05 -3.45
C LEU A 34 0.51 -20.92 -2.52
N ARG A 35 0.69 -21.89 -1.60
CA ARG A 35 1.85 -21.94 -0.71
C ARG A 35 3.15 -22.06 -1.51
N ASP A 36 3.16 -22.92 -2.52
CA ASP A 36 4.36 -23.17 -3.33
C ASP A 36 4.67 -21.98 -4.23
N VAL A 37 3.64 -21.36 -4.81
CA VAL A 37 3.78 -20.10 -5.55
C VAL A 37 4.39 -19.00 -4.67
N VAL A 38 3.85 -18.77 -3.48
CA VAL A 38 4.38 -17.75 -2.55
C VAL A 38 5.84 -18.05 -2.16
N ARG A 39 6.18 -19.31 -1.90
CA ARG A 39 7.56 -19.72 -1.59
C ARG A 39 8.50 -19.52 -2.78
N ALA A 40 8.05 -19.81 -4.00
CA ALA A 40 8.80 -19.59 -5.23
C ALA A 40 9.11 -18.10 -5.43
N PHE A 41 8.12 -17.22 -5.35
CA PHE A 41 8.32 -15.76 -5.42
C PHE A 41 9.24 -15.23 -4.32
N ARG A 42 9.16 -15.79 -3.12
CA ARG A 42 10.03 -15.40 -2.00
C ARG A 42 11.48 -15.80 -2.25
N ARG A 43 11.74 -17.02 -2.75
CA ARG A 43 13.08 -17.47 -3.16
C ARG A 43 13.62 -16.61 -4.29
N TRP A 44 12.80 -16.36 -5.30
CA TRP A 44 13.15 -15.56 -6.47
C TRP A 44 13.57 -14.14 -6.10
N GLN A 45 12.89 -13.51 -5.14
CA GLN A 45 13.29 -12.20 -4.59
C GLN A 45 14.53 -12.26 -3.69
N GLY A 46 15.12 -13.43 -3.45
CA GLY A 46 16.29 -13.60 -2.57
C GLY A 46 15.97 -13.51 -1.07
N PHE A 47 14.71 -13.67 -0.66
CA PHE A 47 14.34 -13.68 0.76
C PHE A 47 14.52 -15.07 1.37
N GLN A 48 15.00 -15.11 2.62
CA GLN A 48 15.05 -16.36 3.40
C GLN A 48 13.65 -16.96 3.57
N GLN A 49 13.55 -18.27 3.44
CA GLN A 49 12.28 -18.99 3.60
C GLN A 49 11.77 -18.86 5.03
N PRO A 50 10.44 -18.69 5.23
CA PRO A 50 9.90 -18.58 6.57
C PRO A 50 10.05 -19.93 7.30
N PRO A 51 10.37 -19.92 8.61
CA PRO A 51 10.52 -21.14 9.39
C PRO A 51 9.20 -21.91 9.52
N ALA A 52 8.05 -21.23 9.41
CA ALA A 52 6.74 -21.83 9.44
C ALA A 52 5.76 -21.12 8.51
N SER A 53 4.79 -21.86 7.98
CA SER A 53 3.63 -21.33 7.27
C SER A 53 2.38 -21.58 8.10
N LEU A 54 1.72 -20.51 8.54
CA LEU A 54 0.49 -20.58 9.31
C LEU A 54 -0.71 -20.65 8.37
N ILE A 55 -1.68 -21.50 8.71
CA ILE A 55 -2.97 -21.56 8.02
C ILE A 55 -3.93 -20.67 8.80
N ALA A 56 -4.33 -19.55 8.20
CA ALA A 56 -5.27 -18.64 8.82
C ALA A 56 -6.68 -19.27 8.87
N PRO A 57 -7.43 -19.12 9.98
CA PRO A 57 -8.82 -19.56 10.02
C PRO A 57 -9.68 -18.73 9.06
N ARG A 58 -10.78 -19.32 8.59
CA ARG A 58 -11.71 -18.65 7.65
C ARG A 58 -12.24 -17.32 8.18
N SER A 59 -12.38 -17.16 9.50
CA SER A 59 -12.78 -15.90 10.13
C SER A 59 -11.76 -14.78 9.93
N ALA A 60 -10.47 -15.07 10.06
CA ALA A 60 -9.41 -14.10 9.83
C ALA A 60 -9.38 -13.65 8.36
N ALA A 61 -9.53 -14.60 7.42
CA ALA A 61 -9.63 -14.28 5.99
C ALA A 61 -10.82 -13.35 5.68
N ARG A 62 -11.99 -13.59 6.30
CA ARG A 62 -13.18 -12.73 6.16
C ARG A 62 -12.92 -11.32 6.71
N LEU A 63 -12.31 -11.20 7.87
CA LEU A 63 -11.98 -9.90 8.47
C LEU A 63 -11.03 -9.10 7.59
N VAL A 64 -9.94 -9.73 7.13
CA VAL A 64 -8.96 -9.09 6.23
C VAL A 64 -9.62 -8.66 4.92
N SER A 65 -10.51 -9.49 4.38
CA SER A 65 -11.25 -9.17 3.15
C SER A 65 -12.21 -8.00 3.34
N ALA A 66 -12.93 -7.95 4.46
CA ALA A 66 -13.82 -6.83 4.79
C ALA A 66 -13.05 -5.51 4.93
N ILE A 67 -11.90 -5.53 5.60
CA ILE A 67 -11.01 -4.35 5.70
C ILE A 67 -10.50 -3.94 4.31
N ALA A 68 -10.09 -4.91 3.49
CA ALA A 68 -9.61 -4.67 2.13
C ALA A 68 -10.70 -4.09 1.20
N ASP A 69 -11.95 -4.52 1.37
CA ASP A 69 -13.10 -4.00 0.62
C ASP A 69 -13.47 -2.58 1.08
N ALA A 70 -13.47 -2.32 2.39
CA ALA A 70 -13.68 -0.98 2.94
C ALA A 70 -12.58 0.00 2.49
N ALA A 71 -11.31 -0.42 2.53
CA ALA A 71 -10.22 0.35 1.94
C ALA A 71 -10.42 0.54 0.43
N GLY A 72 -11.06 -0.41 -0.25
CA GLY A 72 -11.47 -0.32 -1.64
C GLY A 72 -12.45 0.81 -1.94
N MET A 73 -13.38 1.10 -1.03
CA MET A 73 -14.29 2.25 -1.14
C MET A 73 -13.54 3.59 -1.12
N LEU A 74 -12.40 3.64 -0.43
CA LEU A 74 -11.49 4.78 -0.39
C LEU A 74 -10.49 4.80 -1.57
N GLY A 75 -10.63 3.88 -2.52
CA GLY A 75 -9.81 3.79 -3.74
C GLY A 75 -8.55 2.91 -3.61
N TRP A 76 -8.32 2.27 -2.47
CA TRP A 76 -7.17 1.37 -2.28
C TRP A 76 -7.40 0.00 -2.91
N ARG A 77 -6.50 -0.45 -3.79
CA ARG A 77 -6.59 -1.75 -4.45
C ARG A 77 -5.80 -2.79 -3.69
N SER A 78 -6.44 -3.44 -2.71
CA SER A 78 -5.84 -4.56 -1.99
C SER A 78 -6.00 -5.87 -2.79
N PRO A 79 -4.97 -6.73 -2.85
CA PRO A 79 -5.09 -8.06 -3.44
C PRO A 79 -5.88 -9.04 -2.56
N LEU A 80 -6.23 -8.65 -1.33
CA LEU A 80 -6.93 -9.48 -0.35
C LEU A 80 -8.43 -9.17 -0.28
N ARG A 81 -9.01 -8.55 -1.32
CA ARG A 81 -10.45 -8.27 -1.41
C ARG A 81 -11.27 -9.56 -1.49
N THR A 82 -12.54 -9.49 -1.12
CA THR A 82 -13.43 -10.66 -1.10
C THR A 82 -13.50 -11.37 -2.45
N SER A 83 -13.51 -10.64 -3.57
CA SER A 83 -13.52 -11.22 -4.91
C SER A 83 -12.27 -12.05 -5.21
N ALA A 84 -11.08 -11.52 -4.95
CA ALA A 84 -9.81 -12.23 -5.15
C ALA A 84 -9.71 -13.47 -4.24
N MET A 85 -10.12 -13.34 -2.98
CA MET A 85 -10.13 -14.44 -2.03
C MET A 85 -11.10 -15.56 -2.43
N ARG A 86 -12.23 -15.22 -3.07
CA ARG A 86 -13.19 -16.20 -3.59
C ARG A 86 -12.59 -17.02 -4.75
N VAL A 87 -11.97 -16.35 -5.72
CA VAL A 87 -11.30 -17.01 -6.86
C VAL A 87 -10.20 -17.95 -6.37
N ILE A 88 -9.38 -17.51 -5.41
CA ILE A 88 -8.33 -18.35 -4.81
C ILE A 88 -8.94 -19.57 -4.11
N ALA A 89 -10.08 -19.42 -3.43
CA ALA A 89 -10.74 -20.52 -2.72
C ALA A 89 -11.39 -21.56 -3.65
N GLU A 90 -11.79 -21.15 -4.86
CA GLU A 90 -12.36 -22.04 -5.89
C GLU A 90 -11.28 -22.84 -6.63
N ASN A 91 -10.00 -22.55 -6.38
CA ASN A 91 -8.84 -22.98 -7.17
C ASN A 91 -8.89 -22.46 -8.62
N VAL A 92 -7.71 -22.28 -9.21
CA VAL A 92 -7.58 -21.89 -10.62
C VAL A 92 -6.81 -23.00 -11.32
N LEU A 93 -7.54 -23.99 -11.83
CA LEU A 93 -7.02 -25.15 -12.54
C LEU A 93 -7.40 -25.06 -14.02
N GLY A 94 -6.58 -25.65 -14.89
CA GLY A 94 -6.84 -25.76 -16.32
C GLY A 94 -6.31 -27.08 -16.87
N ASP A 95 -6.73 -27.46 -18.07
CA ASP A 95 -6.28 -28.68 -18.74
C ASP A 95 -5.24 -28.35 -19.84
N PRO A 96 -3.96 -28.76 -19.69
CA PRO A 96 -2.95 -28.53 -20.72
C PRO A 96 -3.11 -29.44 -21.95
N ALA A 97 -3.89 -30.52 -21.88
CA ALA A 97 -3.95 -31.53 -22.95
C ALA A 97 -4.53 -31.01 -24.27
N PRO A 98 -5.63 -30.22 -24.31
CA PRO A 98 -6.18 -29.67 -25.55
C PRO A 98 -5.20 -28.76 -26.30
N TRP A 99 -4.42 -27.95 -25.57
CA TRP A 99 -3.40 -27.08 -26.17
C TRP A 99 -2.30 -27.92 -26.85
N ARG A 100 -1.77 -28.92 -26.14
CA ARG A 100 -0.74 -29.82 -26.68
C ARG A 100 -1.24 -30.64 -27.86
N ALA A 101 -2.46 -31.17 -27.78
CA ALA A 101 -3.08 -31.93 -28.86
C ALA A 101 -3.28 -31.10 -30.13
N ALA A 102 -3.48 -29.78 -29.99
CA ALA A 102 -3.64 -28.87 -31.12
C ALA A 102 -2.32 -28.46 -31.78
N GLY A 103 -1.17 -29.01 -31.35
CA GLY A 103 0.16 -28.62 -31.84
C GLY A 103 0.83 -27.51 -31.02
N GLY A 104 0.21 -27.11 -29.91
CA GLY A 104 0.81 -26.19 -28.94
C GLY A 104 1.98 -26.82 -28.19
N GLY A 105 3.04 -26.05 -27.97
CA GLY A 105 4.22 -26.49 -27.22
C GLY A 105 3.97 -26.65 -25.71
N ARG A 106 4.94 -27.27 -25.01
CA ARG A 106 4.98 -27.26 -23.54
C ARG A 106 5.23 -25.83 -23.05
N LEU A 107 4.42 -25.37 -22.11
CA LEU A 107 4.61 -24.05 -21.50
C LEU A 107 5.70 -24.09 -20.42
N LYS A 108 6.35 -22.95 -20.17
CA LYS A 108 7.35 -22.82 -19.12
C LYS A 108 6.70 -23.07 -17.75
N THR A 109 7.42 -23.79 -16.91
CA THR A 109 7.07 -23.92 -15.49
C THR A 109 7.24 -22.59 -14.76
N LEU A 110 6.62 -22.44 -13.59
CA LEU A 110 6.86 -21.27 -12.73
C LEU A 110 8.35 -21.08 -12.41
N ALA A 111 9.08 -22.18 -12.19
CA ALA A 111 10.50 -22.13 -11.87
C ALA A 111 11.37 -21.68 -13.05
N GLU A 112 11.08 -22.15 -14.27
CA GLU A 112 11.73 -21.68 -15.49
C GLU A 112 11.43 -20.20 -15.74
N THR A 113 10.17 -19.80 -15.65
CA THR A 113 9.72 -18.40 -15.83
C THR A 113 10.46 -17.45 -14.89
N LEU A 114 10.54 -17.79 -13.60
CA LEU A 114 11.22 -16.96 -12.61
C LEU A 114 12.75 -16.93 -12.79
N ARG A 115 13.35 -17.97 -13.38
CA ARG A 115 14.79 -18.00 -13.71
C ARG A 115 15.11 -17.08 -14.88
N ASP A 116 14.24 -17.01 -15.87
CA ASP A 116 14.40 -16.18 -17.06
C ASP A 116 14.19 -14.68 -16.76
N MET A 117 13.47 -14.36 -15.67
CA MET A 117 13.19 -13.00 -15.22
C MET A 117 13.85 -12.70 -13.87
N PRO A 118 15.18 -12.55 -13.77
CA PRO A 118 15.86 -12.41 -12.47
C PRO A 118 15.39 -11.17 -11.68
N ALA A 119 15.08 -11.35 -10.39
CA ALA A 119 14.65 -10.26 -9.52
C ALA A 119 15.77 -9.24 -9.28
N THR A 120 15.42 -7.96 -9.35
CA THR A 120 16.34 -6.85 -9.08
C THR A 120 16.11 -6.27 -7.68
N ALA A 121 16.85 -5.21 -7.35
CA ALA A 121 16.61 -4.46 -6.11
C ALA A 121 15.22 -3.79 -6.09
N GLN A 122 14.66 -3.46 -7.27
CA GLN A 122 13.38 -2.77 -7.39
C GLN A 122 12.23 -3.64 -6.86
N GLU A 123 12.16 -4.91 -7.23
CA GLU A 123 11.13 -5.85 -6.76
C GLU A 123 11.18 -6.00 -5.24
N ARG A 124 12.37 -6.11 -4.66
CA ARG A 124 12.55 -6.25 -3.21
C ARG A 124 12.10 -5.00 -2.45
N VAL A 125 12.46 -3.82 -2.95
CA VAL A 125 12.06 -2.55 -2.34
C VAL A 125 10.55 -2.37 -2.44
N TYR A 126 9.97 -2.65 -3.61
CA TYR A 126 8.53 -2.59 -3.82
C TYR A 126 7.76 -3.55 -2.90
N ALA A 127 8.21 -4.81 -2.77
CA ALA A 127 7.59 -5.79 -1.88
C ALA A 127 7.57 -5.34 -0.41
N ARG A 128 8.64 -4.70 0.07
CA ARG A 128 8.70 -4.14 1.43
C ARG A 128 7.87 -2.87 1.56
N ALA A 129 7.95 -1.96 0.60
CA ALA A 129 7.25 -0.69 0.60
C ALA A 129 5.73 -0.87 0.53
N SER A 130 5.25 -1.80 -0.31
CA SER A 130 3.82 -2.15 -0.42
C SER A 130 3.24 -2.68 0.89
N LEU A 131 4.04 -3.40 1.69
CA LEU A 131 3.66 -3.85 3.04
C LEU A 131 3.66 -2.71 4.07
N ALA A 132 4.63 -1.80 3.99
CA ALA A 132 4.74 -0.65 4.89
C ALA A 132 3.69 0.44 4.60
N LEU A 133 3.26 0.59 3.35
CA LEU A 133 2.36 1.64 2.87
C LEU A 133 1.08 1.79 3.70
N PRO A 134 0.26 0.73 3.90
CA PRO A 134 -0.98 0.88 4.68
C PRO A 134 -0.71 1.30 6.13
N VAL A 135 0.41 0.85 6.72
CA VAL A 135 0.82 1.23 8.07
C VAL A 135 1.19 2.72 8.12
N MET A 136 1.95 3.21 7.14
CA MET A 136 2.32 4.63 7.05
C MET A 136 1.09 5.53 6.88
N VAL A 137 0.16 5.16 6.00
CA VAL A 137 -1.09 5.90 5.79
C VAL A 137 -1.93 5.94 7.07
N ALA A 138 -2.14 4.78 7.71
CA ALA A 138 -2.94 4.68 8.92
C ALA A 138 -2.31 5.46 10.09
N ALA A 139 -1.00 5.29 10.31
CA ALA A 139 -0.28 5.97 11.38
C ALA A 139 -0.28 7.49 11.19
N LEU A 140 0.01 7.98 9.98
CA LEU A 140 0.03 9.40 9.69
C LEU A 140 -1.39 10.00 9.79
N SER A 141 -2.40 9.32 9.24
CA SER A 141 -3.80 9.75 9.36
C SER A 141 -4.25 9.84 10.82
N ALA A 142 -3.97 8.80 11.62
CA ALA A 142 -4.33 8.78 13.03
C ALA A 142 -3.63 9.90 13.81
N PHE A 143 -2.35 10.17 13.52
CA PHE A 143 -1.60 11.27 14.11
C PHE A 143 -2.27 12.63 13.84
N TRP A 144 -2.59 12.94 12.57
CA TRP A 144 -3.22 14.22 12.21
C TRP A 144 -4.64 14.36 12.78
N LEU A 145 -5.45 13.29 12.71
CA LEU A 145 -6.78 13.30 13.32
C LEU A 145 -6.72 13.53 14.83
N ALA A 146 -5.82 12.82 15.54
CA ALA A 146 -5.66 13.00 16.97
C ALA A 146 -5.18 14.42 17.30
N SER A 147 -4.20 14.96 16.58
CA SER A 147 -3.71 16.34 16.74
C SER A 147 -4.84 17.35 16.61
N GLY A 148 -5.62 17.28 15.53
CA GLY A 148 -6.72 18.22 15.31
C GLY A 148 -7.86 18.07 16.32
N ILE A 149 -8.24 16.84 16.69
CA ILE A 149 -9.27 16.59 17.71
C ILE A 149 -8.82 17.14 19.07
N ILE A 150 -7.58 16.89 19.48
CA ILE A 150 -7.02 17.38 20.73
C ILE A 150 -6.95 18.91 20.72
N GLY A 151 -6.49 19.51 19.61
CA GLY A 151 -6.44 20.97 19.44
C GLY A 151 -7.81 21.63 19.58
N ALA A 152 -8.84 21.05 18.97
CA ALA A 152 -10.21 21.51 19.09
C ALA A 152 -10.78 21.31 20.52
N ALA A 153 -10.52 20.15 21.14
CA ALA A 153 -11.01 19.83 22.49
C ALA A 153 -10.32 20.68 23.58
N GLN A 154 -9.09 21.11 23.34
CA GLN A 154 -8.30 21.93 24.27
C GLN A 154 -8.19 23.39 23.79
N LEU A 155 -9.21 23.89 23.10
CA LEU A 155 -9.20 25.21 22.46
C LEU A 155 -8.67 26.33 23.35
N ASP A 156 -9.18 26.45 24.58
CA ASP A 156 -8.76 27.54 25.48
C ASP A 156 -7.30 27.41 25.92
N ARG A 157 -6.83 26.18 26.16
CA ARG A 157 -5.41 25.93 26.52
C ARG A 157 -4.48 26.21 25.36
N ALA A 158 -4.85 25.78 24.16
CA ALA A 158 -4.09 26.03 22.95
C ALA A 158 -4.08 27.51 22.58
N ALA A 159 -5.20 28.22 22.74
CA ALA A 159 -5.30 29.66 22.48
C ALA A 159 -4.45 30.48 23.47
N ALA A 160 -4.32 30.01 24.72
CA ALA A 160 -3.44 30.64 25.71
C ALA A 160 -1.94 30.59 25.34
N LEU A 161 -1.54 29.72 24.41
CA LEU A 161 -0.18 29.69 23.86
C LEU A 161 0.10 30.81 22.85
N LEU A 162 -0.93 31.57 22.44
CA LEU A 162 -0.85 32.64 21.46
C LEU A 162 -1.30 34.00 22.05
N PRO A 163 -0.74 34.45 23.20
CA PRO A 163 -1.20 35.65 23.88
C PRO A 163 -1.11 36.92 23.00
N GLN A 164 -0.18 36.96 22.06
CA GLN A 164 0.05 38.06 21.13
C GLN A 164 -1.06 38.31 20.10
N LEU A 165 -1.94 37.33 19.84
CA LEU A 165 -3.00 37.46 18.83
C LEU A 165 -4.31 38.05 19.41
N GLY A 166 -4.43 38.15 20.73
CA GLY A 166 -5.70 38.45 21.40
C GLY A 166 -6.67 37.26 21.37
N ALA A 167 -7.60 37.21 22.34
CA ALA A 167 -8.37 36.00 22.63
C ALA A 167 -9.20 35.46 21.44
N GLY A 168 -9.84 36.35 20.68
CA GLY A 168 -10.66 35.96 19.53
C GLY A 168 -9.85 35.35 18.38
N ALA A 169 -8.78 36.04 17.97
CA ALA A 169 -7.94 35.57 16.88
C ALA A 169 -7.09 34.34 17.27
N ALA A 170 -6.66 34.23 18.54
CA ALA A 170 -5.99 33.02 19.05
C ALA A 170 -6.89 31.78 18.94
N ARG A 171 -8.15 31.88 19.38
CA ARG A 171 -9.13 30.79 19.23
C ARG A 171 -9.40 30.45 17.77
N ALA A 172 -9.56 31.46 16.92
CA ALA A 172 -9.77 31.25 15.48
C ALA A 172 -8.57 30.53 14.82
N ALA A 173 -7.33 30.91 15.17
CA ALA A 173 -6.12 30.28 14.66
C ALA A 173 -6.01 28.80 15.09
N VAL A 174 -6.33 28.49 16.35
CA VAL A 174 -6.34 27.11 16.86
C VAL A 174 -7.40 26.27 16.14
N LEU A 175 -8.62 26.79 15.98
CA LEU A 175 -9.68 26.09 15.26
C LEU A 175 -9.32 25.87 13.79
N ALA A 176 -8.70 26.85 13.13
CA ALA A 176 -8.21 26.71 11.76
C ALA A 176 -7.13 25.64 11.65
N GLY A 177 -6.17 25.60 12.57
CA GLY A 177 -5.15 24.55 12.64
C GLY A 177 -5.77 23.17 12.86
N ALA A 178 -6.66 23.04 13.85
CA ALA A 178 -7.36 21.79 14.14
C ALA A 178 -8.19 21.27 12.95
N ALA A 179 -8.88 22.17 12.24
CA ALA A 179 -9.62 21.83 11.04
C ALA A 179 -8.69 21.37 9.90
N ALA A 180 -7.54 22.04 9.73
CA ALA A 180 -6.55 21.65 8.72
C ALA A 180 -5.94 20.27 9.02
N ASP A 181 -5.64 19.99 10.29
CA ASP A 181 -5.14 18.69 10.75
C ASP A 181 -6.14 17.58 10.46
N ILE A 182 -7.41 17.76 10.82
CA ILE A 182 -8.47 16.79 10.55
C ILE A 182 -8.63 16.57 9.04
N ALA A 183 -8.62 17.65 8.25
CA ALA A 183 -8.75 17.58 6.80
C ALA A 183 -7.58 16.78 6.17
N VAL A 184 -6.34 17.03 6.59
CA VAL A 184 -5.17 16.27 6.15
C VAL A 184 -5.29 14.80 6.55
N GLY A 185 -5.68 14.53 7.81
CA GLY A 185 -5.87 13.18 8.33
C GLY A 185 -6.90 12.37 7.54
N LEU A 186 -8.05 12.96 7.22
CA LEU A 186 -9.08 12.33 6.38
C LEU A 186 -8.64 12.18 4.92
N ALA A 187 -7.98 13.19 4.36
CA ALA A 187 -7.51 13.18 2.98
C ALA A 187 -6.41 12.14 2.73
N LEU A 188 -5.63 11.77 3.76
CA LEU A 188 -4.67 10.66 3.71
C LEU A 188 -5.35 9.30 3.51
N LEU A 189 -6.55 9.11 4.06
CA LEU A 189 -7.29 7.85 3.96
C LEU A 189 -7.85 7.61 2.55
N ALA A 190 -8.13 8.66 1.78
CA ALA A 190 -8.62 8.54 0.41
C ALA A 190 -7.46 8.48 -0.59
N ARG A 191 -7.34 7.36 -1.33
CA ARG A 191 -6.23 7.10 -2.27
C ARG A 191 -6.02 8.22 -3.30
N ARG A 192 -7.10 8.88 -3.73
CA ARG A 192 -7.07 9.97 -4.72
C ARG A 192 -6.37 11.23 -4.19
N THR A 193 -6.50 11.50 -2.90
CA THR A 193 -5.95 12.70 -2.25
C THR A 193 -4.70 12.40 -1.42
N ALA A 194 -4.43 11.13 -1.09
CA ALA A 194 -3.40 10.72 -0.15
C ALA A 194 -2.01 11.32 -0.42
N ARG A 195 -1.56 11.37 -1.68
CA ARG A 195 -0.27 11.98 -2.02
C ARG A 195 -0.25 13.49 -1.72
N ARG A 196 -1.28 14.22 -2.16
CA ARG A 196 -1.40 15.67 -1.92
C ARG A 196 -1.52 15.95 -0.42
N ALA A 197 -2.27 15.11 0.29
CA ALA A 197 -2.41 15.18 1.74
C ALA A 197 -1.08 14.91 2.47
N ALA A 198 -0.26 13.97 1.98
CA ALA A 198 1.07 13.72 2.53
C ALA A 198 2.04 14.90 2.30
N VAL A 199 1.99 15.54 1.13
CA VAL A 199 2.75 16.78 0.88
C VAL A 199 2.24 17.92 1.76
N ALA A 200 0.92 18.09 1.88
CA ALA A 200 0.31 19.08 2.75
C ALA A 200 0.70 18.84 4.22
N ALA A 201 0.68 17.59 4.68
CA ALA A 201 1.15 17.20 6.01
C ALA A 201 2.60 17.65 6.25
N ALA A 202 3.52 17.35 5.33
CA ALA A 202 4.90 17.80 5.43
C ALA A 202 5.01 19.33 5.50
N GLY A 203 4.25 20.05 4.67
CA GLY A 203 4.19 21.51 4.66
C GLY A 203 3.65 22.10 5.97
N LEU A 204 2.51 21.60 6.45
CA LEU A 204 1.90 22.04 7.71
C LEU A 204 2.81 21.76 8.90
N ALA A 205 3.39 20.55 8.98
CA ALA A 205 4.30 20.20 10.05
C ALA A 205 5.55 21.08 10.06
N THR A 206 6.08 21.44 8.88
CA THR A 206 7.19 22.39 8.74
C THR A 206 6.77 23.79 9.21
N LEU A 207 5.58 24.26 8.82
CA LEU A 207 5.03 25.54 9.25
C LEU A 207 4.84 25.59 10.78
N TYR A 208 4.26 24.55 11.38
CA TYR A 208 4.07 24.45 12.83
C TYR A 208 5.37 24.43 13.58
N LEU A 209 6.38 23.72 13.07
CA LEU A 209 7.70 23.72 13.66
C LEU A 209 8.38 25.09 13.57
N ALA A 210 8.28 25.77 12.42
CA ALA A 210 8.85 27.10 12.23
C ALA A 210 8.20 28.13 13.16
N LEU A 211 6.86 28.16 13.19
CA LEU A 211 6.09 29.01 14.11
C LEU A 211 6.40 28.67 15.56
N GLY A 212 6.41 27.40 15.92
CA GLY A 212 6.74 26.93 17.27
C GLY A 212 8.16 27.31 17.69
N THR A 213 9.13 27.27 16.78
CA THR A 213 10.51 27.68 17.06
C THR A 213 10.61 29.18 17.37
N VAL A 214 9.82 30.01 16.67
CA VAL A 214 9.80 31.46 16.91
C VAL A 214 9.01 31.82 18.18
N LEU A 215 7.86 31.18 18.39
CA LEU A 215 6.93 31.52 19.48
C LEU A 215 7.28 30.85 20.81
N ALA A 216 7.89 29.67 20.77
CA ALA A 216 8.23 28.88 21.95
C ALA A 216 9.56 28.12 21.75
N PRO A 217 10.70 28.84 21.58
CA PRO A 217 12.01 28.22 21.34
C PRO A 217 12.45 27.27 22.46
N GLN A 218 11.99 27.49 23.70
CA GLN A 218 12.28 26.64 24.86
C GLN A 218 11.84 25.18 24.68
N ILE A 219 10.86 24.90 23.81
CA ILE A 219 10.37 23.53 23.56
C ILE A 219 11.41 22.67 22.84
N TRP A 220 12.44 23.27 22.24
CA TRP A 220 13.61 22.52 21.75
C TRP A 220 14.37 21.79 22.87
N ALA A 221 14.37 22.35 24.08
CA ALA A 221 15.00 21.77 25.25
C ALA A 221 14.05 20.86 26.07
N ASP A 222 12.82 20.67 25.60
CA ASP A 222 11.85 19.80 26.27
C ASP A 222 12.38 18.34 26.32
N PRO A 223 12.36 17.68 27.49
CA PRO A 223 12.92 16.34 27.66
C PRO A 223 12.19 15.27 26.84
N LEU A 224 10.93 15.51 26.45
CA LEU A 224 10.19 14.62 25.56
C LEU A 224 10.50 14.90 24.09
N GLY A 225 11.28 15.94 23.76
CA GLY A 225 11.76 16.25 22.42
C GLY A 225 10.63 16.56 21.45
N ALA A 226 9.61 17.31 21.89
CA ALA A 226 8.39 17.55 21.12
C ALA A 226 8.66 18.05 19.69
N TYR A 227 9.54 19.06 19.53
CA TYR A 227 9.92 19.57 18.19
C TYR A 227 10.81 18.62 17.40
N VAL A 228 11.74 17.93 18.06
CA VAL A 228 12.62 16.94 17.42
C VAL A 228 11.78 15.83 16.76
N LYS A 229 10.68 15.43 17.40
CA LYS A 229 9.77 14.38 16.91
C LYS A 229 8.93 14.81 15.69
N ILE A 230 8.83 16.11 15.40
CA ILE A 230 8.15 16.60 14.18
C ILE A 230 9.00 16.26 12.94
N MET A 231 10.33 16.24 13.05
CA MET A 231 11.21 15.97 11.91
C MET A 231 11.00 14.58 11.29
N PRO A 232 10.97 13.47 12.06
CA PRO A 232 10.60 12.16 11.51
C PRO A 232 9.20 12.14 10.90
N ALA A 233 8.23 12.90 11.44
CA ALA A 233 6.88 12.96 10.89
C ALA A 233 6.85 13.64 9.50
N ILE A 234 7.63 14.72 9.33
CA ILE A 234 7.83 15.38 8.03
C ILE A 234 8.47 14.40 7.04
N VAL A 235 9.56 13.72 7.43
CA VAL A 235 10.24 12.75 6.57
C VAL A 235 9.30 11.60 6.18
N LEU A 236 8.53 11.07 7.13
CA LEU A 236 7.54 10.02 6.88
C LEU A 236 6.47 10.47 5.88
N ALA A 237 5.97 11.69 6.01
CA ALA A 237 5.00 12.25 5.07
C ALA A 237 5.59 12.41 3.66
N LEU A 238 6.85 12.86 3.55
CA LEU A 238 7.54 12.95 2.25
C LEU A 238 7.80 11.57 1.64
N VAL A 239 8.27 10.59 2.43
CA VAL A 239 8.46 9.21 1.97
C VAL A 239 7.14 8.60 1.50
N LEU A 240 6.05 8.82 2.23
CA LEU A 240 4.73 8.38 1.81
C LEU A 240 4.32 9.03 0.48
N ALA A 241 4.57 10.33 0.31
CA ALA A 241 4.30 11.03 -0.94
C ALA A 241 5.14 10.50 -2.12
N LEU A 242 6.38 10.07 -1.88
CA LEU A 242 7.27 9.49 -2.90
C LEU A 242 6.81 8.09 -3.35
N ILE A 243 6.30 7.27 -2.42
CA ILE A 243 5.81 5.92 -2.73
C ILE A 243 4.46 5.98 -3.44
N LEU A 244 3.62 6.98 -3.12
CA LEU A 244 2.34 7.16 -3.77
C LEU A 244 2.51 7.79 -5.15
N GLU A 245 2.35 7.00 -6.20
CA GLU A 245 2.28 7.51 -7.58
C GLU A 245 1.06 8.42 -7.79
N GLU A 246 1.27 9.52 -8.54
CA GLU A 246 0.16 10.29 -9.14
C GLU A 246 -0.58 9.42 -10.15
N ARG A 247 -1.90 9.42 -10.03
CA ARG A 247 -2.81 8.78 -10.97
C ARG A 247 -3.85 9.80 -11.39
#